data_AF-A0AAV7XYT9-F1
#
_entry.id   AF-A0AAV7XYT9-F1
#
_cell.length_a   1.000
_cell.length_b   1.000
_cell.length_c   1.000
_cell.angle_alpha   90.00
_cell.angle_beta   90.00
_cell.angle_gamma   90.00
#
_symmetry.space_group_name_H-M   'P 1'
#
loop_
_entity.id
_entity.type
_entity.pdbx_description
1 polymer ?
#
loop_
_entity_poly.entity_id
_entity_poly.type
_entity_poly.pdbx_seq_one_letter_code
_entity_poly.pdbx_strand_id
1 'polypeptide(L)'
;MRALDQGYSFDFIEGEMWEKSPFSVWDFIQQRKRWLQGILLVVHSRAVPLRTKWLLGVACYSWVVLPLVTSKVLLAAFFPLPCPAAMNALFAFVEGMNLYMYIFGVLKSFSVYRFGVLRFFLCICGTLLIIPFTLVIENIAVIWGVFGRKHKFYIVNKEFHHSPVIIA
;
A
#
# COMPACT_ATOMS: atom_id res chain seq x y z
N MET A 1 -3.48 -0.75 -18.20
CA MET A 1 -2.29 -0.32 -18.98
C MET A 1 -2.35 -0.67 -20.45
N ARG A 2 -2.84 -1.85 -20.86
CA ARG A 2 -3.04 -2.14 -22.29
C ARG A 2 -4.05 -1.22 -22.96
N ALA A 3 -5.16 -0.91 -22.29
CA ALA A 3 -6.13 0.07 -22.80
C ALA A 3 -5.55 1.50 -22.87
N LEU A 4 -4.69 1.92 -21.92
CA LEU A 4 -3.93 3.19 -22.06
C LEU A 4 -3.04 3.18 -23.32
N ASP A 5 -2.40 2.04 -23.62
CA ASP A 5 -1.58 1.88 -24.81
C ASP A 5 -2.39 1.90 -26.12
N GLN A 6 -3.66 1.50 -26.05
CA GLN A 6 -4.64 1.58 -27.13
C GLN A 6 -5.26 2.99 -27.28
N GLY A 7 -4.84 3.96 -26.48
CA GLY A 7 -5.32 5.35 -26.57
C GLY A 7 -6.59 5.65 -25.77
N TYR A 8 -7.07 4.72 -24.94
CA TYR A 8 -8.22 4.99 -24.06
C TYR A 8 -7.80 5.88 -22.88
N SER A 9 -8.63 6.86 -22.56
CA SER A 9 -8.52 7.69 -21.37
C SER A 9 -9.22 7.02 -20.17
N PHE A 10 -8.74 7.35 -18.97
CA PHE A 10 -9.33 6.88 -17.72
C PHE A 10 -9.65 8.10 -16.87
N ASP A 11 -10.81 8.06 -16.22
CA ASP A 11 -11.20 9.05 -15.23
C ASP A 11 -11.78 8.36 -14.00
N PHE A 12 -11.78 9.07 -12.87
CA PHE A 12 -12.36 8.59 -11.64
C PHE A 12 -13.85 8.98 -11.60
N ILE A 13 -14.72 7.98 -11.62
CA ILE A 13 -16.15 8.18 -11.43
C ILE A 13 -16.42 8.27 -9.93
N GLU A 14 -17.15 9.29 -9.50
CA GLU A 14 -17.60 9.41 -8.12
C GLU A 14 -18.68 8.36 -7.83
N GLY A 15 -18.42 7.49 -6.85
CA GLY A 15 -19.36 6.44 -6.45
C GLY A 15 -18.96 5.79 -5.13
N GLU A 16 -19.94 5.25 -4.40
CA GLU A 16 -19.71 4.55 -3.13
C GLU A 16 -19.61 3.04 -3.39
N MET A 17 -18.43 2.46 -3.14
CA MET A 17 -18.22 1.02 -3.20
C MET A 17 -18.39 0.41 -1.81
N TRP A 18 -19.42 -0.40 -1.62
CA TRP A 18 -19.69 -1.11 -0.37
C TRP A 18 -18.89 -2.42 -0.32
N GLU A 19 -17.58 -2.32 -0.11
CA GLU A 19 -16.73 -3.49 0.09
C GLU A 19 -16.42 -3.72 1.58
N LYS A 20 -16.46 -4.99 2.00
CA LYS A 20 -15.98 -5.43 3.31
C LYS A 20 -14.44 -5.38 3.35
N SER A 21 -13.90 -4.60 4.29
CA SER A 21 -12.48 -4.57 4.63
C SER A 21 -12.02 -5.87 5.33
N PRO A 22 -10.71 -6.12 5.42
CA PRO A 22 -10.18 -7.25 6.20
C PRO A 22 -10.64 -7.19 7.66
N PHE A 23 -11.05 -8.33 8.20
CA PHE A 23 -11.55 -8.43 9.59
C PHE A 23 -10.43 -8.61 10.62
N SER A 24 -9.24 -9.03 10.16
CA SER A 24 -8.08 -9.27 11.02
C SER A 24 -6.81 -8.65 10.44
N VAL A 25 -5.83 -8.39 11.32
CA VAL A 25 -4.48 -7.95 10.93
C VAL A 25 -3.82 -8.98 9.99
N TRP A 26 -4.08 -10.27 10.22
CA TRP A 26 -3.56 -11.34 9.39
C TRP A 26 -4.12 -11.27 7.95
N ASP A 27 -5.42 -11.06 7.81
CA ASP A 27 -6.05 -10.89 6.50
C ASP A 27 -5.52 -9.65 5.77
N PHE A 28 -5.24 -8.58 6.53
CA PHE A 28 -4.64 -7.37 5.97
C PHE A 28 -3.21 -7.60 5.47
N ILE A 29 -2.35 -8.31 6.22
CA ILE A 29 -0.99 -8.69 5.77
C ILE A 29 -1.08 -9.50 4.48
N GLN A 30 -1.99 -10.48 4.41
CA GLN A 30 -2.16 -11.32 3.24
C GLN A 30 -2.68 -10.53 2.03
N GLN A 31 -3.58 -9.56 2.25
CA GLN A 31 -4.04 -8.64 1.19
C GLN A 31 -2.88 -7.82 0.64
N ARG A 32 -2.04 -7.25 1.51
CA ARG A 32 -0.87 -6.45 1.11
C ARG A 32 0.17 -7.28 0.35
N LYS A 33 0.45 -8.49 0.83
CA LYS A 33 1.29 -9.47 0.12
C LYS A 33 0.76 -9.74 -1.29
N ARG A 34 -0.55 -9.96 -1.44
CA ARG A 34 -1.20 -10.23 -2.74
C ARG A 34 -1.04 -9.05 -3.69
N TRP A 35 -1.26 -7.83 -3.20
CA TRP A 35 -1.10 -6.61 -3.99
C TRP A 35 0.34 -6.47 -4.50
N LEU A 36 1.33 -6.64 -3.62
CA LEU A 36 2.73 -6.58 -4.01
C LEU A 36 3.07 -7.61 -5.09
N GLN A 37 2.69 -8.88 -4.90
CA GLN A 37 2.96 -9.93 -5.87
C GLN A 37 2.28 -9.67 -7.23
N GLY A 38 1.02 -9.21 -7.21
CA GLY A 38 0.29 -8.84 -8.43
C GLY A 38 0.94 -7.69 -9.19
N ILE A 39 1.33 -6.62 -8.49
CA ILE A 39 1.98 -5.46 -9.11
C ILE A 39 3.36 -5.87 -9.67
N LEU A 40 4.14 -6.67 -8.94
CA LEU A 40 5.42 -7.18 -9.42
C LEU A 40 5.26 -7.98 -10.73
N LEU A 41 4.23 -8.81 -10.86
CA LEU A 41 3.93 -9.52 -12.11
C LEU A 41 3.63 -8.55 -13.26
N VAL A 42 2.87 -7.48 -13.02
CA VAL A 42 2.55 -6.47 -14.04
C VAL A 42 3.80 -5.69 -14.46
N VAL A 43 4.60 -5.24 -13.50
CA VAL A 43 5.82 -4.45 -13.77
C VAL A 43 6.84 -5.27 -14.58
N HIS A 44 6.99 -6.57 -14.28
CA HIS A 44 7.92 -7.45 -15.00
C HIS A 44 7.34 -8.08 -16.28
N SER A 45 6.04 -7.95 -16.54
CA SER A 45 5.42 -8.52 -17.74
C SER A 45 5.88 -7.80 -19.01
N ARG A 46 6.43 -8.55 -19.97
CA ARG A 46 6.76 -8.03 -21.33
C ARG A 46 5.52 -7.65 -22.13
N ALA A 47 4.35 -8.12 -21.72
CA ALA A 47 3.09 -7.93 -22.41
C ALA A 47 2.46 -6.55 -22.16
N VAL A 48 3.12 -5.70 -21.36
CA VAL A 48 2.74 -4.31 -21.06
C VAL A 48 3.94 -3.40 -21.33
N PRO A 49 3.78 -2.36 -22.17
CA PRO A 49 4.88 -1.49 -22.56
C PRO A 49 5.39 -0.63 -21.39
N LEU A 50 6.70 -0.34 -21.38
CA LEU A 50 7.34 0.39 -20.26
C LEU A 50 6.75 1.80 -20.06
N ARG A 51 6.40 2.48 -21.15
CA ARG A 51 5.82 3.84 -21.13
C ARG A 51 4.54 3.96 -20.30
N THR A 52 3.74 2.91 -20.19
CA THR A 52 2.48 2.96 -19.41
C THR A 52 2.62 2.44 -17.99
N LYS A 53 3.72 1.74 -17.67
CA LYS A 53 3.92 1.08 -16.37
C LYS A 53 5.06 1.63 -15.53
N TRP A 54 5.87 2.57 -16.03
CA TRP A 54 7.02 3.09 -15.28
C TRP A 54 6.62 3.74 -13.95
N LEU A 55 5.54 4.52 -13.90
CA LEU A 55 5.02 5.12 -12.66
C LEU A 55 4.62 4.06 -11.64
N LEU A 56 3.93 3.01 -12.09
CA LEU A 56 3.59 1.87 -11.23
C LEU A 56 4.84 1.13 -10.78
N GLY A 57 5.85 1.02 -11.65
CA GLY A 57 7.16 0.45 -11.30
C GLY A 57 7.83 1.24 -10.19
N VAL A 58 7.91 2.57 -10.33
CA VAL A 58 8.48 3.48 -9.33
C VAL A 58 7.75 3.35 -7.99
N ALA A 59 6.41 3.36 -7.99
CA ALA A 59 5.60 3.16 -6.79
C ALA A 59 5.74 1.74 -6.20
N CYS A 60 5.94 0.72 -7.05
CA CYS A 60 6.15 -0.65 -6.58
C CYS A 60 7.52 -0.80 -5.91
N TYR A 61 8.58 -0.28 -6.53
CA TYR A 61 9.92 -0.39 -5.97
C TYR A 61 10.13 0.50 -4.75
N SER A 62 9.47 1.66 -4.65
CA SER A 62 9.45 2.42 -3.40
C SER A 62 8.82 1.62 -2.26
N TRP A 63 7.83 0.77 -2.55
CA TRP A 63 7.24 -0.13 -1.58
C TRP A 63 8.13 -1.34 -1.25
N VAL A 64 8.78 -1.95 -2.25
CA VAL A 64 9.70 -3.09 -2.06
C VAL A 64 10.92 -2.69 -1.22
N VAL A 65 11.42 -1.46 -1.38
CA VAL A 65 12.60 -0.95 -0.66
C VAL A 65 12.24 -0.47 0.75
N LEU A 66 10.95 -0.40 1.10
CA LEU A 66 10.47 0.07 2.41
C LEU A 66 11.17 -0.64 3.59
N PRO A 67 11.39 -1.98 3.59
CA PRO A 67 12.10 -2.61 4.70
C PRO A 67 13.49 -2.08 4.94
N LEU A 68 14.26 -1.83 3.87
CA LEU A 68 15.60 -1.27 3.96
C LEU A 68 15.60 0.15 4.54
N VAL A 69 14.65 0.98 4.10
CA VAL A 69 14.47 2.34 4.62
C VAL A 69 14.13 2.31 6.11
N THR A 70 13.19 1.46 6.50
CA THR A 70 12.78 1.35 7.91
C THR A 70 13.89 0.80 8.80
N SER A 71 14.70 -0.13 8.30
CA SER A 71 15.90 -0.58 9.00
C SER A 71 16.90 0.55 9.20
N LYS A 72 17.08 1.46 8.23
CA LYS A 72 17.94 2.65 8.43
C LYS A 72 17.41 3.52 9.57
N VAL A 73 16.12 3.82 9.61
CA VAL A 73 15.54 4.66 10.68
C VAL A 73 15.74 4.04 12.06
N LEU A 74 15.49 2.73 12.18
CA LEU A 74 15.72 1.99 13.42
C LEU A 74 17.20 1.96 13.80
N LEU A 75 18.08 1.61 12.87
CA LEU A 75 19.52 1.55 13.14
C LEU A 75 20.11 2.92 13.45
N ALA A 76 19.66 3.98 12.78
CA ALA A 76 20.09 5.35 13.04
C ALA A 76 19.73 5.84 14.44
N ALA A 77 18.62 5.33 15.01
CA ALA A 77 18.23 5.64 16.39
C ALA A 77 19.18 5.02 17.43
N PHE A 78 19.81 3.88 17.12
CA PHE A 78 20.74 3.19 18.03
C PHE A 78 22.22 3.48 17.72
N PHE A 79 22.55 3.69 16.44
CA PHE A 79 23.91 3.87 15.93
C PHE A 79 23.90 4.96 14.85
N PRO A 80 24.66 6.07 15.03
CA PRO A 80 24.76 7.08 13.98
C PRO A 80 25.57 6.52 12.79
N LEU A 81 24.88 5.99 11.79
CA LEU A 81 25.49 5.43 10.59
C LEU A 81 25.82 6.56 9.58
N PRO A 82 27.09 6.74 9.17
CA PRO A 82 27.43 7.65 8.09
C PRO A 82 26.89 7.11 6.76
N CYS A 83 25.79 7.70 6.26
CA CYS A 83 25.26 7.39 4.94
C CYS A 83 25.69 8.45 3.91
N PRO A 84 26.17 8.04 2.72
CA PRO A 84 26.45 8.96 1.63
C PRO A 84 25.22 9.82 1.27
N ALA A 85 25.45 11.08 0.88
CA ALA A 85 24.38 12.03 0.58
C ALA A 85 23.38 11.53 -0.48
N ALA A 86 23.87 10.85 -1.52
CA ALA A 86 23.02 10.26 -2.56
C ALA A 86 22.05 9.20 -2.02
N MET A 87 22.51 8.35 -1.10
CA MET A 87 21.70 7.31 -0.48
C MET A 87 20.67 7.92 0.47
N ASN A 88 21.02 8.98 1.19
CA ASN A 88 20.06 9.75 1.99
C ASN A 88 18.97 10.39 1.12
N ALA A 89 19.33 10.96 -0.03
CA ALA A 89 18.36 11.54 -0.96
C ALA A 89 17.39 10.47 -1.50
N LEU A 90 17.90 9.28 -1.86
CA LEU A 90 17.06 8.16 -2.32
C LEU A 90 16.09 7.68 -1.23
N PHE A 91 16.53 7.53 0.01
CA PHE A 91 15.66 7.14 1.10
C PHE A 91 14.62 8.21 1.43
N ALA A 92 15.01 9.48 1.46
CA ALA A 92 14.07 10.59 1.65
C ALA A 92 13.01 10.64 0.53
N PHE A 93 13.40 10.34 -0.72
CA PHE A 93 12.46 10.22 -1.83
C PHE A 93 11.46 9.08 -1.64
N VAL A 94 11.93 7.89 -1.22
CA VAL A 94 11.05 6.74 -0.95
C VAL A 94 10.08 7.04 0.20
N GLU A 95 10.56 7.63 1.30
CA GLU A 95 9.73 8.05 2.43
C GLU A 95 8.69 9.08 2.01
N GLY A 96 9.12 10.13 1.29
CA GLY A 96 8.24 11.18 0.79
C GLY A 96 7.17 10.63 -0.15
N MET A 97 7.51 9.69 -1.02
CA MET A 97 6.54 9.04 -1.90
C MET A 97 5.51 8.21 -1.12
N ASN A 98 5.94 7.40 -0.16
CA ASN A 98 5.01 6.60 0.65
C ASN A 98 4.08 7.49 1.47
N LEU A 99 4.62 8.54 2.11
CA LEU A 99 3.81 9.52 2.85
C LEU A 99 2.82 10.25 1.93
N TYR A 100 3.27 10.68 0.75
CA TYR A 100 2.40 11.29 -0.25
C TYR A 100 1.23 10.38 -0.63
N MET A 101 1.48 9.09 -0.86
CA MET A 101 0.43 8.13 -1.23
C MET A 101 -0.63 7.96 -0.13
N TYR A 102 -0.23 7.97 1.15
CA TYR A 102 -1.19 7.94 2.26
C TYR A 102 -2.02 9.23 2.33
N ILE A 103 -1.37 10.40 2.26
CA ILE A 103 -2.08 11.68 2.29
C ILE A 103 -3.03 11.77 1.10
N PHE A 104 -2.54 11.53 -0.11
CA PHE A 104 -3.34 11.54 -1.33
C PHE A 104 -4.54 10.59 -1.24
N GLY A 105 -4.37 9.41 -0.65
CA GLY A 105 -5.47 8.49 -0.35
C GLY A 105 -6.57 9.15 0.49
N VAL A 106 -6.21 9.79 1.60
CA VAL A 106 -7.18 10.52 2.45
C VAL A 106 -7.86 11.65 1.71
N LEU A 107 -7.09 12.46 0.94
CA LEU A 107 -7.65 13.57 0.16
C LEU A 107 -8.69 13.10 -0.85
N LYS A 108 -8.50 11.93 -1.46
CA LYS A 108 -9.44 11.35 -2.43
C LYS A 108 -10.58 10.57 -1.79
N SER A 109 -10.36 9.95 -0.63
CA SER A 109 -11.41 9.21 0.09
C SER A 109 -12.42 10.13 0.78
N PHE A 110 -11.98 11.28 1.29
CA PHE A 110 -12.83 12.22 2.01
C PHE A 110 -12.87 13.55 1.29
N SER A 111 -14.04 13.96 0.79
CA SER A 111 -14.18 15.31 0.26
C SER A 111 -14.29 16.32 1.40
N VAL A 112 -13.49 17.39 1.34
CA VAL A 112 -13.52 18.50 2.31
C VAL A 112 -14.92 19.11 2.38
N TYR A 113 -15.60 19.18 1.23
CA TYR A 113 -16.95 19.73 1.10
C TYR A 113 -18.00 18.93 1.89
N ARG A 114 -17.88 17.59 1.97
CA ARG A 114 -18.87 16.73 2.65
C ARG A 114 -18.64 16.62 4.16
N PHE A 115 -17.39 16.68 4.62
CA PHE A 115 -17.03 16.42 6.03
C PHE A 115 -16.65 17.67 6.84
N GLY A 116 -16.37 18.79 6.17
CA GLY A 116 -15.88 20.01 6.80
C GLY A 116 -14.38 19.94 7.13
N VAL A 117 -13.74 21.11 7.19
CA VAL A 117 -12.28 21.26 7.30
C VAL A 117 -11.71 20.58 8.55
N LEU A 118 -12.35 20.72 9.72
CA LEU A 118 -11.85 20.16 10.97
C LEU A 118 -11.80 18.62 10.95
N ARG A 119 -12.88 17.95 10.52
CA ARG A 119 -12.93 16.49 10.46
C ARG A 119 -11.94 15.94 9.45
N PHE A 120 -11.76 16.66 8.34
CA PHE A 120 -10.76 16.33 7.34
C PHE A 120 -9.32 16.35 7.90
N PHE A 121 -8.96 17.41 8.64
CA PHE A 121 -7.67 17.46 9.32
C PHE A 121 -7.52 16.35 10.36
N LEU A 122 -8.57 16.04 11.12
CA LEU A 122 -8.54 14.92 12.06
C LEU A 122 -8.32 13.57 11.35
N CYS A 123 -8.89 13.35 10.16
CA CYS A 123 -8.63 12.15 9.36
C CYS A 123 -7.17 12.08 8.88
N ILE A 124 -6.58 13.21 8.46
CA ILE A 124 -5.16 13.27 8.09
C ILE A 124 -4.30 12.96 9.32
N CYS A 125 -4.55 13.60 10.47
CA CYS A 125 -3.83 13.32 11.71
C CYS A 125 -3.96 11.86 12.15
N GLY A 126 -5.17 11.29 12.10
CA GLY A 126 -5.42 9.88 12.40
C GLY A 126 -4.64 8.94 11.48
N THR A 127 -4.54 9.28 10.19
CA THR A 127 -3.71 8.54 9.24
C THR A 127 -2.24 8.63 9.59
N LEU A 128 -1.72 9.81 9.93
CA LEU A 128 -0.32 9.98 10.34
C LEU A 128 0.01 9.18 11.62
N LEU A 129 -0.93 9.13 12.57
CA LEU A 129 -0.78 8.35 13.80
C LEU A 129 -0.76 6.84 13.56
N ILE A 130 -1.43 6.34 12.51
CA ILE A 130 -1.48 4.91 12.19
C ILE A 130 -0.32 4.45 11.29
N ILE A 131 0.50 5.38 10.78
CA ILE A 131 1.66 5.04 9.93
C ILE A 131 2.62 4.06 10.61
N PRO A 132 3.05 4.23 11.88
CA PRO A 132 3.99 3.31 12.52
C PRO A 132 3.47 1.87 12.56
N PHE A 133 2.18 1.70 12.89
CA PHE A 133 1.52 0.39 12.88
C PHE A 133 1.45 -0.19 11.46
N THR A 134 1.05 0.62 10.48
CA THR A 134 0.96 0.20 9.07
C THR A 134 2.31 -0.21 8.52
N LEU A 135 3.37 0.52 8.88
CA LEU A 135 4.74 0.27 8.48
C LEU A 135 5.25 -1.09 8.95
N VAL A 136 4.89 -1.54 10.17
CA VAL A 136 5.23 -2.90 10.65
C VAL A 136 4.53 -3.96 9.79
N ILE A 137 3.24 -3.78 9.51
CA ILE A 137 2.47 -4.73 8.69
C ILE A 137 3.03 -4.79 7.27
N GLU A 138 3.31 -3.63 6.67
CA GLU A 138 3.84 -3.57 5.31
C GLU A 138 5.22 -4.19 5.21
N ASN A 139 6.08 -3.99 6.20
CA ASN A 139 7.37 -4.68 6.30
C ASN A 139 7.22 -6.20 6.25
N ILE A 140 6.35 -6.75 7.10
CA ILE A 140 6.06 -8.19 7.15
C ILE A 140 5.51 -8.66 5.80
N ALA A 141 4.56 -7.92 5.23
CA ALA A 141 3.93 -8.27 3.95
C ALA A 141 4.92 -8.21 2.77
N VAL A 142 5.83 -7.25 2.75
CA VAL A 142 6.86 -7.10 1.70
C VAL A 142 7.87 -8.22 1.78
N ILE A 143 8.46 -8.46 2.96
CA ILE A 143 9.40 -9.56 3.17
C ILE A 143 8.74 -10.89 2.77
N TRP A 144 7.51 -11.13 3.24
CA TRP A 144 6.79 -12.35 2.89
C TRP A 144 6.37 -12.42 1.42
N GLY A 145 6.09 -11.29 0.77
CA GLY A 145 5.71 -11.24 -0.64
C GLY A 145 6.89 -11.49 -1.59
N VAL A 146 8.07 -10.97 -1.24
CA VAL A 146 9.32 -11.13 -2.00
C VAL A 146 9.87 -12.56 -1.87
N PHE A 147 9.94 -13.09 -0.65
CA PHE A 147 10.49 -14.42 -0.37
C PHE A 147 9.46 -15.56 -0.44
N GLY A 148 8.16 -15.25 -0.38
CA GLY A 148 7.09 -16.24 -0.43
C GLY A 148 6.84 -16.82 -1.82
N ARG A 149 6.28 -18.03 -1.86
CA ARG A 149 5.85 -18.67 -3.11
C ARG A 149 4.81 -17.81 -3.83
N LYS A 150 5.07 -17.48 -5.10
CA LYS A 150 4.27 -16.55 -5.92
C LYS A 150 3.02 -17.18 -6.55
N HIS A 151 2.76 -18.47 -6.31
CA HIS A 151 1.82 -19.29 -7.09
C HIS A 151 0.59 -19.77 -6.31
N LYS A 152 0.46 -19.42 -5.02
CA LYS A 152 -0.72 -19.75 -4.21
C LYS A 152 -1.29 -18.47 -3.60
N PHE A 153 -2.42 -18.03 -4.11
CA PHE A 153 -3.16 -16.90 -3.57
C PHE A 153 -4.07 -17.40 -2.45
N TYR A 154 -3.79 -16.98 -1.21
CA TYR A 154 -4.78 -17.14 -0.14
C TYR A 154 -5.95 -16.20 -0.44
N ILE A 155 -7.17 -16.72 -0.43
CA ILE A 155 -8.39 -15.94 -0.53
C ILE A 155 -8.93 -15.82 0.90
N VAL A 156 -9.19 -14.59 1.34
CA VAL A 156 -9.81 -14.36 2.65
C VAL A 156 -11.25 -14.84 2.56
N ASN A 157 -11.61 -15.86 3.34
CA ASN A 157 -13.00 -16.27 3.48
C ASN A 157 -13.75 -15.17 4.24
N LYS A 158 -14.61 -14.44 3.53
CA LYS A 158 -15.44 -13.35 4.08
C LYS A 158 -16.78 -13.85 4.65
N GLU A 159 -16.97 -15.16 4.75
CA GLU A 159 -18.18 -15.78 5.31
C GLU A 159 -18.00 -15.98 6.82
N PHE A 160 -18.93 -15.44 7.61
CA PHE A 160 -19.10 -15.84 8.98
C PHE A 160 -19.77 -17.22 8.97
N HIS A 161 -19.16 -18.24 9.56
CA HIS A 161 -19.93 -19.41 9.97
C HIS A 161 -20.91 -18.93 11.04
N HIS A 162 -22.14 -18.64 10.63
CA HIS A 162 -23.27 -18.61 11.55
C HIS A 162 -23.38 -20.03 12.12
N SER A 163 -22.85 -20.25 13.32
CA SER A 163 -23.33 -21.36 14.15
C SER A 163 -24.83 -21.17 14.26
N PRO A 164 -25.66 -22.14 13.85
CA PRO A 164 -27.11 -22.03 14.04
C PRO A 164 -27.34 -21.86 15.54
N VAL A 165 -27.92 -20.73 15.92
CA VAL A 165 -28.51 -20.57 17.25
C VAL A 165 -29.66 -21.55 17.29
N ILE A 166 -29.44 -22.69 17.93
CA ILE A 166 -30.50 -23.62 18.30
C ILE A 166 -31.33 -22.84 19.33
N ILE A 167 -32.44 -22.27 18.88
CA ILE A 167 -33.50 -21.80 19.77
C ILE A 167 -34.16 -23.08 20.29
N ALA A 168 -33.83 -23.44 21.52
CA ALA A 168 -34.55 -24.45 22.29
C ALA A 168 -35.82 -23.83 22.91
#